data_AF-A0A967MZD9-F1
#
_entry.id   AF-A0A967MZD9-F1
#
_cell.length_a   1.000
_cell.length_b   1.000
_cell.length_c   1.000
_cell.angle_alpha   90.00
_cell.angle_beta   90.00
_cell.angle_gamma   90.00
#
_symmetry.space_group_name_H-M   'P 1'
#
loop_
_entity.id
_entity.type
_entity.pdbx_description
1 polymer ?
#
loop_
_entity_poly.entity_id
_entity_poly.type
_entity_poly.pdbx_seq_one_letter_code
_entity_poly.pdbx_strand_id
1 'polypeptide(L)'
;MWHDTVKPKLAARPWSGERAVVMPDGLEKLVEHDLSEDCPVCRAQEVVATALLPAAAAWEDSNGLPRFSLALQGAAGLLGTMLEQGVARDEIEAVLSRLLDDVEAHIAEEGAMGGPPLGSA
;
A
#
# COMPACT_ATOMS: atom_id res chain seq x y z
N MET A 1 26.66 -20.55 -49.10
CA MET A 1 25.43 -19.75 -49.30
C MET A 1 24.54 -19.99 -48.10
N TRP A 2 24.12 -18.91 -47.45
CA TRP A 2 23.60 -18.87 -46.09
C TRP A 2 22.14 -19.33 -46.02
N HIS A 3 21.78 -20.03 -44.95
CA HIS A 3 20.40 -20.40 -44.64
C HIS A 3 19.66 -19.20 -44.05
N ASP A 4 18.69 -18.65 -44.79
CA ASP A 4 17.76 -17.64 -44.30
C ASP A 4 16.84 -18.26 -43.24
N THR A 5 17.10 -17.93 -41.98
CA THR A 5 16.21 -18.23 -40.85
C THR A 5 15.21 -17.09 -40.70
N VAL A 6 13.97 -17.31 -41.14
CA VAL A 6 12.85 -16.40 -40.89
C VAL A 6 12.55 -16.42 -39.39
N LYS A 7 12.95 -15.38 -38.66
CA LYS A 7 12.49 -15.16 -37.28
C LYS A 7 11.01 -14.78 -37.33
N PRO A 8 10.10 -15.50 -36.62
CA PRO A 8 8.74 -15.03 -36.46
C PRO A 8 8.77 -13.72 -35.66
N LYS A 9 8.27 -12.65 -36.28
CA LYS A 9 8.00 -11.38 -35.62
C LYS A 9 6.88 -11.65 -34.62
N LEU A 10 7.22 -11.89 -33.35
CA LEU A 10 6.28 -11.87 -32.24
C LEU A 10 5.67 -10.47 -32.22
N ALA A 11 4.53 -10.32 -32.90
CA ALA A 11 3.67 -9.16 -32.74
C ALA A 11 3.26 -9.15 -31.27
N ALA A 12 3.71 -8.11 -30.55
CA ALA A 12 3.23 -7.81 -29.21
C ALA A 12 1.71 -7.77 -29.27
N ARG A 13 1.07 -8.77 -28.66
CA ARG A 13 -0.39 -8.76 -28.50
C ARG A 13 -0.68 -7.59 -27.55
N PRO A 14 -1.53 -6.62 -27.91
CA PRO A 14 -1.96 -5.63 -26.94
C PRO A 14 -2.65 -6.37 -25.80
N TRP A 15 -2.14 -6.19 -24.58
CA TRP A 15 -2.72 -6.72 -23.35
C TRP A 15 -4.14 -6.15 -23.24
N SER A 16 -5.15 -6.97 -23.49
CA SER A 16 -6.58 -6.57 -23.52
C SER A 16 -7.20 -6.49 -22.12
N GLY A 17 -6.49 -5.84 -21.19
CA GLY A 17 -6.78 -5.87 -19.76
C GLY A 17 -6.54 -4.54 -19.07
N GLU A 18 -6.42 -3.46 -19.83
CA GLU A 18 -6.41 -2.09 -19.31
C GLU A 18 -7.85 -1.74 -18.88
N ARG A 19 -8.29 -2.31 -17.76
CA ARG A 19 -9.03 -1.49 -16.82
C ARG A 19 -8.01 -0.47 -16.37
N ALA A 20 -8.05 0.72 -16.98
CA ALA A 20 -7.52 1.90 -16.33
C ALA A 20 -8.03 1.83 -14.90
N VAL A 21 -7.14 1.63 -13.95
CA VAL A 21 -7.49 1.87 -12.56
C VAL A 21 -7.72 3.37 -12.54
N VAL A 22 -8.97 3.77 -12.66
CA VAL A 22 -9.38 5.15 -12.46
C VAL A 22 -9.05 5.40 -11.01
N MET A 23 -7.89 6.00 -10.74
CA MET A 23 -7.60 6.63 -9.47
C MET A 23 -8.63 7.74 -9.34
N PRO A 24 -9.70 7.54 -8.56
CA PRO A 24 -10.76 8.51 -8.48
C PRO A 24 -10.17 9.69 -7.70
N ASP A 25 -9.91 10.78 -8.42
CA ASP A 25 -9.70 12.10 -7.88
C ASP A 25 -8.55 12.28 -6.85
N GLY A 26 -7.30 12.06 -7.26
CA GLY A 26 -6.10 12.49 -6.51
C GLY A 26 -5.77 11.66 -5.26
N LEU A 27 -4.49 11.57 -4.92
CA LEU A 27 -4.03 10.84 -3.73
C LEU A 27 -4.57 11.44 -2.43
N GLU A 28 -4.91 12.72 -2.42
CA GLU A 28 -5.37 13.44 -1.24
C GLU A 28 -6.68 12.88 -0.70
N LYS A 29 -7.58 12.43 -1.59
CA LYS A 29 -8.86 11.83 -1.19
C LYS A 29 -8.70 10.46 -0.55
N LEU A 30 -7.56 9.80 -0.72
CA LEU A 30 -7.27 8.55 -0.03
C LEU A 30 -7.02 8.78 1.47
N VAL A 31 -6.56 9.97 1.85
CA VAL A 31 -6.35 10.36 3.25
C VAL A 31 -7.64 10.93 3.85
N GLU A 32 -8.45 11.60 3.03
CA GLU A 32 -9.71 12.23 3.44
C GLU A 32 -10.90 11.24 3.36
N HIS A 33 -10.86 10.17 4.15
CA HIS A 33 -11.93 9.18 4.19
C HIS A 33 -12.95 9.45 5.33
N ASP A 34 -14.23 9.14 5.07
CA ASP A 34 -15.37 9.50 5.93
C ASP A 34 -15.70 8.49 7.04
N LEU A 35 -14.84 7.48 7.22
CA LEU A 35 -15.01 6.38 8.19
C LEU A 35 -16.28 5.55 7.98
N SER A 36 -16.89 5.60 6.79
CA SER A 36 -18.06 4.78 6.46
C SER A 36 -17.69 3.37 6.01
N GLU A 37 -18.61 2.41 6.18
CA GLU A 37 -18.46 1.03 5.69
C GLU A 37 -18.42 0.94 4.15
N ASP A 38 -18.98 1.94 3.47
CA ASP A 38 -19.00 2.04 2.01
C ASP A 38 -17.73 2.68 1.45
N CYS A 39 -16.91 3.30 2.30
CA CYS A 39 -15.64 3.89 1.87
C CYS A 39 -14.62 2.79 1.52
N PRO A 40 -14.11 2.76 0.26
CA PRO A 40 -13.15 1.73 -0.16
C PRO A 40 -11.86 1.74 0.66
N VAL A 41 -11.40 2.92 1.11
CA VAL A 41 -10.20 3.06 1.94
C VAL A 41 -10.43 2.47 3.32
N CYS A 42 -11.55 2.80 3.97
CA CYS A 42 -11.89 2.27 5.30
C CYS A 42 -12.02 0.75 5.26
N ARG A 43 -12.67 0.22 4.23
CA ARG A 43 -12.78 -1.23 4.03
C ARG A 43 -11.43 -1.91 3.80
N ALA A 44 -10.55 -1.28 3.03
CA ALA A 44 -9.19 -1.79 2.84
C ALA A 44 -8.40 -1.79 4.16
N GLN A 45 -8.50 -0.71 4.95
CA GLN A 45 -7.88 -0.61 6.27
C GLN A 45 -8.40 -1.70 7.22
N GLU A 46 -9.71 -1.95 7.23
CA GLU A 46 -10.30 -3.01 8.05
C GLU A 46 -9.73 -4.39 7.69
N VAL A 47 -9.68 -4.74 6.40
CA VAL A 47 -9.08 -6.00 5.95
C VAL A 47 -7.60 -6.08 6.30
N VAL A 48 -6.87 -4.97 6.16
CA VAL A 48 -5.45 -4.90 6.53
C VAL A 48 -5.28 -5.16 8.03
N ALA A 49 -6.06 -4.48 8.86
CA ALA A 49 -5.98 -4.57 10.31
C ALA A 49 -6.37 -5.96 10.84
N THR A 50 -7.47 -6.51 10.32
CA THR A 50 -8.07 -7.74 10.85
C THR A 50 -7.44 -9.02 10.30
N ALA A 51 -6.93 -8.99 9.06
CA ALA A 51 -6.43 -10.20 8.40
C ALA A 51 -4.96 -10.11 8.00
N LEU A 52 -4.54 -9.05 7.31
CA LEU A 52 -3.19 -9.00 6.73
C LEU A 52 -2.10 -8.75 7.77
N LEU A 53 -2.28 -7.79 8.67
CA LEU A 53 -1.32 -7.50 9.73
C LEU A 53 -1.04 -8.71 10.63
N PRO A 54 -2.03 -9.41 11.20
CA PRO A 54 -1.75 -10.58 12.04
C PRO A 54 -1.11 -11.73 11.24
N ALA A 55 -1.53 -11.95 9.99
CA ALA A 55 -0.94 -12.98 9.14
C ALA A 55 0.53 -12.66 8.80
N ALA A 56 0.83 -11.41 8.44
CA ALA A 56 2.19 -10.96 8.15
C ALA A 56 3.08 -11.07 9.40
N ALA A 57 2.60 -10.64 10.56
CA ALA A 57 3.34 -10.75 11.81
C ALA A 57 3.64 -12.22 12.17
N ALA A 58 2.66 -13.11 12.05
CA ALA A 58 2.86 -14.54 12.30
C ALA A 58 3.86 -15.16 11.30
N TRP A 59 3.83 -14.72 10.04
CA TRP A 59 4.76 -15.19 9.02
C TRP A 59 6.20 -14.72 9.29
N GLU A 60 6.36 -13.45 9.65
CA GLU A 60 7.65 -12.87 10.03
C GLU A 60 8.28 -13.62 11.22
N ASP A 61 7.49 -13.85 12.27
CA ASP A 61 7.93 -14.61 13.45
C ASP A 61 8.34 -16.05 13.08
N SER A 62 7.50 -16.74 12.30
CA SER A 62 7.75 -18.12 11.87
C SER A 62 9.01 -18.30 11.02
N ASN A 63 9.51 -17.23 10.40
CA ASN A 63 10.68 -17.26 9.50
C ASN A 63 11.87 -16.47 10.05
N GLY A 64 11.78 -15.97 11.30
CA GLY A 64 12.85 -15.18 11.90
C GLY A 64 13.14 -13.88 11.15
N LEU A 65 12.14 -13.29 10.51
CA LEU A 65 12.27 -12.02 9.82
C LEU A 65 12.19 -10.86 10.83
N PRO A 66 12.91 -9.75 10.60
CA PRO A 66 12.68 -8.53 11.36
C PRO A 66 11.23 -8.07 11.24
N ARG A 67 10.68 -7.53 12.33
CA ARG A 67 9.31 -7.01 12.38
C ARG A 67 9.08 -5.97 11.26
N PHE A 68 7.94 -6.07 10.61
CA PHE A 68 7.48 -5.20 9.50
C PHE A 68 8.22 -5.38 8.17
N SER A 69 9.13 -6.34 8.04
CA SER A 69 9.84 -6.60 6.78
C SER A 69 8.89 -6.82 5.60
N LEU A 70 7.82 -7.60 5.79
CA LEU A 70 6.85 -7.90 4.73
C LEU A 70 6.01 -6.67 4.39
N ALA A 71 5.60 -5.91 5.39
CA ALA A 71 4.85 -4.67 5.20
C ALA A 71 5.66 -3.63 4.43
N LEU A 72 6.94 -3.44 4.79
CA LEU A 72 7.85 -2.52 4.11
C LEU A 72 8.13 -2.94 2.67
N GLN A 73 8.31 -4.24 2.42
CA GLN A 73 8.49 -4.76 1.07
C GLN A 73 7.22 -4.54 0.20
N GLY A 74 6.03 -4.78 0.77
CA GLY A 74 4.76 -4.52 0.10
C GLY A 74 4.56 -3.03 -0.21
N ALA A 75 4.85 -2.16 0.74
CA ALA A 75 4.80 -0.71 0.55
C ALA A 75 5.75 -0.25 -0.57
N ALA A 76 6.98 -0.76 -0.60
CA ALA A 76 7.92 -0.47 -1.68
C ALA A 76 7.39 -0.91 -3.06
N GLY A 77 6.73 -2.05 -3.15
CA GLY A 77 6.09 -2.53 -4.38
C GLY A 77 4.92 -1.66 -4.85
N LEU A 78 4.07 -1.21 -3.92
CA LEU A 78 2.98 -0.27 -4.21
C LEU A 78 3.52 1.07 -4.71
N LEU A 79 4.52 1.64 -4.03
CA LEU A 79 5.17 2.89 -4.44
C LEU A 79 5.80 2.75 -5.83
N GLY A 80 6.47 1.63 -6.11
CA GLY A 80 7.00 1.34 -7.44
C GLY A 80 5.91 1.33 -8.51
N THR A 81 4.77 0.70 -8.21
CA THR A 81 3.61 0.64 -9.13
C THR A 81 3.02 2.03 -9.39
N MET A 82 2.91 2.88 -8.37
CA MET A 82 2.43 4.26 -8.52
C MET A 82 3.34 5.09 -9.42
N LEU A 83 4.66 4.96 -9.24
CA LEU A 83 5.65 5.62 -10.08
C LEU A 83 5.56 5.14 -11.54
N GLU A 84 5.39 3.84 -11.78
CA GLU A 84 5.19 3.28 -13.13
C GLU A 84 3.89 3.78 -13.78
N GLN A 85 2.85 4.04 -12.98
CA GLN A 85 1.57 4.58 -13.45
C GLN A 85 1.61 6.11 -13.68
N GLY A 86 2.75 6.76 -13.44
CA GLY A 86 2.95 8.17 -13.72
C GLY A 86 2.53 9.11 -12.58
N VAL A 87 2.29 8.59 -11.38
CA VAL A 87 2.09 9.43 -10.19
C VAL A 87 3.42 10.12 -9.86
N ALA A 88 3.37 11.43 -9.66
CA ALA A 88 4.56 12.22 -9.44
C ALA A 88 5.17 11.90 -8.07
N ARG A 89 6.50 11.75 -8.01
CA ARG A 89 7.19 11.36 -6.77
C ARG A 89 6.95 12.36 -5.63
N ASP A 90 6.96 13.64 -5.94
CA ASP A 90 6.70 14.75 -5.03
C ASP A 90 5.26 14.72 -4.48
N GLU A 91 4.29 14.32 -5.29
CA GLU A 91 2.90 14.11 -4.84
C GLU A 91 2.80 12.95 -3.82
N ILE A 92 3.47 11.83 -4.12
CA ILE A 92 3.56 10.69 -3.20
C ILE A 92 4.23 11.08 -1.89
N GLU A 93 5.37 11.78 -1.96
CA GLU A 93 6.11 12.23 -0.78
C GLU A 93 5.27 13.19 0.08
N ALA A 94 4.55 14.13 -0.54
CA ALA A 94 3.69 15.07 0.16
C ALA A 94 2.54 14.36 0.92
N VAL A 95 1.87 13.42 0.25
CA VAL A 95 0.76 12.67 0.85
C VAL A 95 1.24 11.75 1.96
N LEU A 96 2.36 11.06 1.77
CA LEU A 96 2.97 10.22 2.81
C LEU A 96 3.40 11.03 4.02
N SER A 97 4.01 12.21 3.82
CA SER A 97 4.39 13.10 4.92
C SER A 97 3.18 13.47 5.75
N ARG A 98 2.10 13.93 5.12
CA ARG A 98 0.85 14.28 5.81
C ARG A 98 0.28 13.09 6.59
N LEU A 99 0.23 11.91 5.97
CA LEU A 99 -0.25 10.70 6.63
C LEU A 99 0.59 10.33 7.86
N LEU A 100 1.91 10.46 7.78
CA LEU A 100 2.80 10.20 8.91
C LEU A 100 2.60 11.23 10.03
N ASP A 101 2.46 12.51 9.68
CA ASP A 101 2.15 13.58 10.64
C ASP A 101 0.82 13.31 11.36
N ASP A 102 -0.22 12.86 10.64
CA ASP A 102 -1.52 12.51 11.22
C ASP A 102 -1.41 11.31 12.18
N VAL A 103 -0.63 10.29 11.82
CA VAL A 103 -0.38 9.11 12.67
C VAL A 103 0.40 9.50 13.93
N GLU A 104 1.44 10.33 13.80
CA GLU A 104 2.21 10.81 14.94
C GLU A 104 1.36 11.65 15.90
N ALA A 105 0.48 12.51 15.37
CA ALA A 105 -0.48 13.27 16.16
C ALA A 105 -1.44 12.34 16.92
N HIS A 106 -2.00 11.34 16.24
CA HIS A 106 -2.91 10.38 16.87
C HIS A 106 -2.23 9.58 18.00
N ILE A 107 -1.01 9.10 17.78
CA ILE A 107 -0.22 8.39 18.81
C ILE A 107 0.05 9.30 20.02
N ALA A 108 0.39 10.56 19.77
CA ALA A 108 0.63 11.53 20.83
C ALA A 108 -0.64 11.81 21.65
N GLU A 109 -1.80 11.92 20.99
CA GLU A 109 -3.11 12.09 21.64
C GLU A 109 -3.48 10.87 22.49
N GLU A 110 -3.36 9.65 21.96
CA GLU A 110 -3.61 8.42 22.71
C GLU A 110 -2.69 8.30 23.93
N GLY A 111 -1.40 8.65 23.78
CA GLY A 111 -0.45 8.68 24.87
C GLY A 111 -0.77 9.73 25.94
N ALA A 112 -1.30 10.89 25.55
CA ALA A 112 -1.69 11.96 26.47
C ALA A 112 -3.00 11.67 27.22
N MET A 113 -3.89 10.88 26.61
CA MET A 113 -5.18 10.46 27.19
C MET A 113 -5.09 9.17 28.03
N GLY A 114 -3.94 8.47 27.99
CA GLY A 114 -3.73 7.16 28.62
C GLY A 114 -3.44 7.17 30.13
N GLY A 115 -4.48 6.94 30.93
CA GLY A 115 -4.36 6.18 32.19
C GLY A 115 -3.82 4.76 31.95
N PRO A 116 -3.57 3.95 33.02
CA PRO A 116 -2.72 2.77 32.96
C PRO A 116 -3.14 1.75 31.89
N PRO A 117 -2.18 1.03 31.28
CA PRO A 117 -2.43 0.13 30.16
C PRO A 117 -3.47 -0.94 30.55
N LEU A 118 -4.55 -1.01 29.77
CA LEU A 118 -5.49 -2.14 29.79
C LEU A 118 -4.76 -3.38 29.25
N GLY A 119 -4.01 -4.07 30.11
CA GLY A 119 -3.24 -5.24 29.69
C GLY A 119 -2.24 -5.82 30.68
N SER A 120 -2.26 -5.44 31.96
CA SER A 120 -1.53 -6.19 33.00
C SER A 120 -2.52 -7.03 33.82
N ALA A 121 -2.93 -8.17 33.27
CA ALA A 121 -3.58 -9.26 33.99
C ALA A 121 -3.04 -10.59 33.47
#